data_AF-A0A918N375-F1
#
_entry.id   AF-A0A918N375-F1
#
_cell.length_a   1.000
_cell.length_b   1.000
_cell.length_c   1.000
_cell.angle_alpha   90.00
_cell.angle_beta   90.00
_cell.angle_gamma   90.00
#
_symmetry.space_group_name_H-M   'P 1'
#
loop_
_entity.id
_entity.type
_entity.pdbx_description
1 polymer ?
#
loop_
_entity_poly.entity_id
_entity_poly.type
_entity_poly.pdbx_seq_one_letter_code
_entity_poly.pdbx_strand_id
1 'polypeptide(L)'
;MGLKEKRAIQAFQKEQFGSLKKEINQAAGFDVVLEIAWDTLYEDKFAHLYQDSFPKIYFLPLIEALKNICVDDFGKELLKNGLRKVVIINQDNKHNPANAITFETGVLIIDHSPILNADKVEDRTDRITILLENNLDEVQIQPKQEKPIPQSEEVVEEKPKEIDINEVYNQYIALSYEKQSVFADMVEDLPWQFDMAKGVVIFGDIEFPVQMLATYSEKESSWLWAWANKQSGIPEHLLASVYELKEAGSRKGLEVFASPKLEIDEDSGHFYGALSSVLTSSSCYCQLDFKGLKVYVLIKSDVLDQRAITQTPFIISNFTKMIANVDCSHKHALYCYLEQKGFAVEFTGNNIVGKKEDNQILGIFDLKGRLMKLSNTTV
;
A
#
# COMPACT_ATOMS: atom_id res chain seq x y z
N MET A 1 27.58 -10.07 16.81
CA MET A 1 28.32 -11.06 15.99
C MET A 1 29.57 -11.57 16.71
N GLY A 2 29.68 -12.89 16.91
CA GLY A 2 30.84 -13.55 17.53
C GLY A 2 31.98 -13.90 16.55
N LEU A 3 33.07 -14.49 17.08
CA LEU A 3 34.25 -14.86 16.28
C LEU A 3 33.96 -15.97 15.26
N LYS A 4 33.05 -16.89 15.59
CA LYS A 4 32.68 -18.01 14.71
C LYS A 4 31.94 -17.50 13.47
N GLU A 5 30.98 -16.61 13.67
CA GLU A 5 30.19 -15.97 12.62
C GLU A 5 31.08 -15.11 11.71
N LYS A 6 31.99 -14.31 12.30
CA LYS A 6 32.99 -13.53 11.53
C LYS A 6 33.86 -14.42 10.63
N ARG A 7 34.34 -15.55 11.14
CA ARG A 7 35.15 -16.51 10.35
C ARG A 7 34.35 -17.15 9.23
N ALA A 8 33.08 -17.49 9.47
CA ALA A 8 32.21 -18.08 8.46
C ALA A 8 31.91 -17.09 7.32
N ILE A 9 31.60 -15.83 7.65
CA ILE A 9 31.41 -14.76 6.65
C ILE A 9 32.69 -14.51 5.84
N GLN A 10 33.85 -14.45 6.50
CA GLN A 10 35.14 -14.31 5.80
C GLN A 10 35.44 -15.48 4.86
N ALA A 11 35.12 -16.72 5.27
CA ALA A 11 35.26 -17.89 4.42
C ALA A 11 34.36 -17.78 3.17
N PHE A 12 33.08 -17.41 3.35
CA PHE A 12 32.15 -17.20 2.25
C PHE A 12 32.62 -16.12 1.26
N GLN A 13 33.09 -14.97 1.77
CA GLN A 13 33.64 -13.88 0.97
C GLN A 13 34.82 -14.33 0.11
N LYS A 14 35.70 -15.19 0.65
CA LYS A 14 36.89 -15.68 -0.04
C LYS A 14 36.57 -16.79 -1.06
N GLU A 15 35.63 -17.66 -0.73
CA GLU A 15 35.43 -18.92 -1.46
C GLU A 15 34.31 -18.83 -2.50
N GLN A 16 33.20 -18.15 -2.22
CA GLN A 16 32.01 -18.18 -3.07
C GLN A 16 31.61 -16.82 -3.66
N PHE A 17 31.74 -15.73 -2.89
CA PHE A 17 31.23 -14.42 -3.30
C PHE A 17 31.77 -13.93 -4.66
N GLY A 18 33.05 -14.20 -4.95
CA GLY A 18 33.65 -13.83 -6.24
C GLY A 18 33.03 -14.54 -7.44
N SER A 19 32.57 -15.80 -7.29
CA SER A 19 31.86 -16.52 -8.36
C SER A 19 30.47 -15.94 -8.54
N LEU A 20 29.73 -15.79 -7.45
CA LEU A 20 28.37 -15.28 -7.45
C LEU A 20 28.29 -13.88 -8.05
N LYS A 21 29.25 -13.00 -7.72
CA LYS A 21 29.32 -11.66 -8.33
C LYS A 21 29.55 -11.72 -9.86
N LYS A 22 30.38 -12.66 -10.34
CA LYS A 22 30.58 -12.84 -11.78
C LYS A 22 29.31 -13.32 -12.46
N GLU A 23 28.58 -14.25 -11.84
CA GLU A 23 27.31 -14.76 -12.35
C GLU A 23 26.23 -13.67 -12.41
N ILE A 24 26.15 -12.81 -11.38
CA ILE A 24 25.28 -11.62 -11.38
C ILE A 24 25.62 -10.70 -12.56
N ASN A 25 26.90 -10.35 -12.72
CA ASN A 25 27.34 -9.47 -13.79
C ASN A 25 27.08 -10.08 -15.19
N GLN A 26 27.25 -11.39 -15.32
CA GLN A 26 26.96 -12.11 -16.56
C GLN A 26 25.46 -12.12 -16.86
N ALA A 27 24.61 -12.33 -15.86
CA ALA A 27 23.15 -12.27 -16.01
C ALA A 27 22.67 -10.87 -16.40
N ALA A 28 23.24 -9.82 -15.78
CA ALA A 28 22.90 -8.44 -16.07
C ALA A 28 23.46 -7.92 -17.40
N GLY A 29 24.60 -8.46 -17.86
CA GLY A 29 25.33 -7.94 -19.01
C GLY A 29 26.18 -6.69 -18.72
N PHE A 30 26.32 -6.30 -17.45
CA PHE A 30 27.15 -5.19 -16.98
C PHE A 30 27.63 -5.43 -15.54
N ASP A 31 28.56 -4.60 -15.02
CA ASP A 31 29.01 -4.71 -13.63
C ASP A 31 27.94 -4.13 -12.69
N VAL A 32 27.26 -5.01 -11.94
CA VAL A 32 26.26 -4.62 -10.96
C VAL A 32 26.97 -4.18 -9.68
N VAL A 33 26.66 -2.96 -9.22
CA VAL A 33 27.18 -2.44 -7.96
C VAL A 33 26.49 -3.15 -6.80
N LEU A 34 27.26 -3.87 -5.97
CA LEU A 34 26.77 -4.55 -4.77
C LEU A 34 27.30 -3.87 -3.51
N GLU A 35 26.39 -3.40 -2.67
CA GLU A 35 26.67 -2.90 -1.32
C GLU A 35 26.17 -3.92 -0.30
N ILE A 36 27.07 -4.55 0.44
CA ILE A 36 26.72 -5.65 1.34
C ILE A 36 27.13 -5.32 2.77
N ALA A 37 26.16 -5.22 3.66
CA ALA A 37 26.36 -4.99 5.09
C ALA A 37 26.68 -6.31 5.80
N TRP A 38 27.87 -6.86 5.53
CA TRP A 38 28.30 -8.19 5.99
C TRP A 38 28.20 -8.41 7.50
N ASP A 39 28.38 -7.35 8.28
CA ASP A 39 28.28 -7.36 9.74
C ASP A 39 26.85 -7.54 10.27
N THR A 40 25.85 -7.39 9.40
CA THR A 40 24.43 -7.63 9.70
C THR A 40 23.96 -9.04 9.31
N LEU A 41 24.66 -9.69 8.37
CA LEU A 41 24.28 -11.00 7.82
C LEU A 41 24.68 -12.16 8.75
N TYR A 42 24.21 -12.16 9.99
CA TYR A 42 24.46 -13.25 10.92
C TYR A 42 23.25 -13.54 11.81
N GLU A 43 23.16 -14.80 12.22
CA GLU A 43 22.30 -15.28 13.29
C GLU A 43 23.10 -16.21 14.19
N ASP A 44 22.99 -16.01 15.51
CA ASP A 44 23.77 -16.73 16.49
C ASP A 44 23.55 -18.25 16.39
N LYS A 45 24.62 -19.04 16.49
CA LYS A 45 24.63 -20.51 16.42
C LYS A 45 24.39 -21.12 15.03
N PHE A 46 24.14 -20.32 13.99
CA PHE A 46 23.87 -20.82 12.64
C PHE A 46 25.02 -20.60 11.63
N ALA A 47 26.21 -20.19 12.08
CA ALA A 47 27.36 -19.94 11.21
C ALA A 47 27.76 -21.09 10.26
N HIS A 48 27.43 -22.34 10.61
CA HIS A 48 27.67 -23.51 9.78
C HIS A 48 26.80 -23.57 8.52
N LEU A 49 25.71 -22.80 8.47
CA LEU A 49 24.78 -22.76 7.33
C LEU A 49 25.09 -21.67 6.31
N TYR A 50 25.93 -20.68 6.62
CA TYR A 50 26.09 -19.48 5.77
C TYR A 50 26.60 -19.81 4.36
N GLN A 51 27.45 -20.83 4.23
CA GLN A 51 27.96 -21.30 2.94
C GLN A 51 26.88 -21.88 2.01
N ASP A 52 25.76 -22.36 2.57
CA ASP A 52 24.62 -22.89 1.79
C ASP A 52 23.47 -21.87 1.69
N SER A 53 23.19 -21.17 2.78
CA SER A 53 22.04 -20.26 2.88
C SER A 53 22.26 -18.91 2.20
N PHE A 54 23.47 -18.32 2.26
CA PHE A 54 23.70 -17.01 1.63
C PHE A 54 23.48 -17.04 0.12
N PRO A 55 24.01 -18.02 -0.65
CA PRO A 55 23.71 -18.15 -2.07
C PRO A 55 22.21 -18.19 -2.33
N LYS A 56 21.50 -19.08 -1.64
CA LYS A 56 20.06 -19.30 -1.84
C LYS A 56 19.19 -18.11 -1.46
N ILE A 57 19.62 -17.30 -0.49
CA ILE A 57 18.82 -16.17 0.00
C ILE A 57 19.10 -14.90 -0.82
N TYR A 58 20.36 -14.56 -1.05
CA TYR A 58 20.72 -13.23 -1.56
C TYR A 58 21.17 -13.22 -3.02
N PHE A 59 21.81 -14.30 -3.50
CA PHE A 59 22.54 -14.26 -4.78
C PHE A 59 21.84 -15.04 -5.89
N LEU A 60 21.44 -16.29 -5.65
CA LEU A 60 20.76 -17.12 -6.64
C LEU A 60 19.41 -16.51 -7.08
N PRO A 61 18.55 -16.01 -6.18
CA PRO A 61 17.31 -15.35 -6.60
C PRO A 61 17.56 -14.12 -7.48
N LEU A 62 18.60 -13.34 -7.15
CA LEU A 62 19.01 -12.19 -7.93
C LEU A 62 19.52 -12.61 -9.31
N ILE A 63 20.40 -13.60 -9.39
CA ILE A 63 20.95 -14.11 -10.66
C ILE A 63 19.82 -14.57 -11.59
N GLU A 64 18.89 -15.38 -11.09
CA GLU A 64 17.78 -15.89 -11.91
C GLU A 64 16.81 -14.77 -12.31
N ALA A 65 16.49 -13.83 -11.43
CA ALA A 65 15.67 -12.68 -11.79
C ALA A 65 16.31 -11.84 -12.90
N LEU A 66 17.61 -11.55 -12.80
CA LEU A 66 18.31 -10.78 -13.83
C LEU A 66 18.36 -11.52 -15.18
N LYS A 67 18.48 -12.86 -15.17
CA LYS A 67 18.37 -13.66 -16.41
C LYS A 67 16.97 -13.55 -17.03
N ASN A 68 15.92 -13.54 -16.22
CA ASN A 68 14.54 -13.40 -16.69
C ASN A 68 14.30 -12.02 -17.33
N ILE A 69 14.87 -10.95 -16.75
CA ILE A 69 14.77 -9.60 -17.31
C ILE A 69 15.61 -9.47 -18.59
N CYS A 70 16.84 -10.00 -18.61
CA CYS A 70 17.81 -9.80 -19.68
C CYS A 70 17.71 -10.81 -20.84
N VAL A 71 16.51 -11.31 -21.14
CA VAL A 71 16.27 -12.30 -22.21
C VAL A 71 16.52 -11.73 -23.61
N ASP A 72 16.35 -10.42 -23.78
CA ASP A 72 16.59 -9.69 -25.01
C ASP A 72 17.42 -8.41 -24.76
N ASP A 73 17.74 -7.69 -25.83
CA ASP A 73 18.56 -6.48 -25.73
C ASP A 73 17.79 -5.29 -25.11
N PHE A 74 16.46 -5.29 -25.23
CA PHE A 74 15.62 -4.26 -24.62
C PHE A 74 15.64 -4.37 -23.09
N GLY A 75 15.41 -5.57 -22.54
CA GLY A 75 15.47 -5.82 -21.09
C GLY A 75 16.86 -5.55 -20.50
N LYS A 76 17.94 -5.85 -21.23
CA LYS A 76 19.31 -5.49 -20.82
C LYS A 76 19.51 -3.97 -20.75
N GLU A 77 19.02 -3.22 -21.73
CA GLU A 77 19.11 -1.77 -21.74
C GLU A 77 18.27 -1.15 -20.62
N LEU A 78 17.04 -1.63 -20.40
CA LEU A 78 16.20 -1.20 -19.29
C LEU A 78 16.88 -1.44 -17.95
N LEU A 79 17.37 -2.66 -17.72
CA LEU A 79 18.05 -3.01 -16.49
C LEU A 79 19.29 -2.14 -16.27
N LYS A 80 20.11 -1.94 -17.30
CA LYS A 80 21.34 -1.13 -17.20
C LYS A 80 21.08 0.34 -16.87
N ASN A 81 19.97 0.89 -17.37
CA ASN A 81 19.60 2.27 -17.12
C ASN A 81 18.85 2.44 -15.79
N GLY A 82 18.06 1.44 -15.41
CA GLY A 82 17.19 1.47 -14.24
C GLY A 82 17.85 0.98 -12.95
N LEU A 83 18.65 -0.09 -12.98
CA LEU A 83 19.31 -0.63 -11.80
C LEU A 83 20.66 0.05 -11.55
N ARG A 84 20.73 0.88 -10.51
CA ARG A 84 21.94 1.57 -10.06
C ARG A 84 22.80 0.70 -9.15
N LYS A 85 22.20 0.06 -8.15
CA LYS A 85 22.89 -0.80 -7.19
C LYS A 85 21.95 -1.80 -6.52
N VAL A 86 22.53 -2.85 -5.95
CA VAL A 86 21.85 -3.78 -5.07
C VAL A 86 22.46 -3.68 -3.67
N VAL A 87 21.61 -3.51 -2.66
CA VAL A 87 21.96 -3.47 -1.25
C VAL A 87 21.52 -4.76 -0.59
N ILE A 88 22.43 -5.46 0.09
CA ILE A 88 22.14 -6.67 0.86
C ILE A 88 22.40 -6.40 2.34
N ILE A 89 21.38 -6.59 3.17
CA ILE A 89 21.41 -6.28 4.60
C ILE A 89 20.51 -7.25 5.38
N ASN A 90 20.64 -7.28 6.70
CA ASN A 90 19.68 -7.91 7.61
C ASN A 90 19.48 -7.02 8.84
N GLN A 91 18.44 -6.18 8.82
CA GLN A 91 18.12 -5.28 9.93
C GLN A 91 17.19 -5.95 10.94
N ASP A 92 16.12 -6.59 10.47
CA ASP A 92 15.02 -7.06 11.32
C ASP A 92 14.76 -8.57 11.22
N ASN A 93 15.68 -9.38 10.68
CA ASN A 93 15.47 -10.82 10.45
C ASN A 93 14.19 -11.15 9.68
N LYS A 94 13.83 -10.29 8.71
CA LYS A 94 12.68 -10.48 7.83
C LYS A 94 12.87 -11.77 7.03
N HIS A 95 11.84 -12.60 6.95
CA HIS A 95 11.93 -13.89 6.25
C HIS A 95 10.81 -14.08 5.23
N ASN A 96 10.07 -12.98 4.96
CA ASN A 96 9.05 -12.89 3.92
C ASN A 96 9.58 -11.97 2.81
N PRO A 97 9.74 -12.46 1.57
CA PRO A 97 10.25 -11.69 0.44
C PRO A 97 9.49 -10.37 0.17
N ALA A 98 8.18 -10.33 0.43
CA ALA A 98 7.36 -9.13 0.16
C ALA A 98 7.81 -7.91 0.99
N ASN A 99 8.22 -8.14 2.24
CA ASN A 99 8.67 -7.08 3.16
C ASN A 99 10.19 -6.93 3.19
N ALA A 100 10.89 -8.01 2.80
CA ALA A 100 12.35 -8.08 2.81
C ALA A 100 12.98 -7.52 1.52
N ILE A 101 12.25 -7.51 0.41
CA ILE A 101 12.78 -7.11 -0.89
C ILE A 101 11.98 -5.95 -1.45
N THR A 102 12.68 -4.85 -1.73
CA THR A 102 12.12 -3.61 -2.28
C THR A 102 13.01 -3.10 -3.40
N PHE A 103 12.44 -2.37 -4.36
CA PHE A 103 13.20 -1.69 -5.41
C PHE A 103 12.63 -0.29 -5.58
N GLU A 104 13.46 0.73 -5.33
CA GLU A 104 13.04 2.13 -5.40
C GLU A 104 14.18 2.96 -6.00
N THR A 105 13.87 3.83 -6.97
CA THR A 105 14.85 4.75 -7.60
C THR A 105 16.16 4.08 -8.06
N GLY A 106 16.04 2.87 -8.60
CA GLY A 106 17.18 2.08 -9.09
C GLY A 106 18.00 1.38 -8.02
N VAL A 107 17.53 1.35 -6.77
CA VAL A 107 18.19 0.64 -5.67
C VAL A 107 17.35 -0.58 -5.31
N LEU A 108 17.87 -1.78 -5.57
CA LEU A 108 17.28 -3.04 -5.11
C LEU A 108 17.80 -3.34 -3.71
N ILE A 109 16.92 -3.42 -2.72
CA ILE A 109 17.29 -3.79 -1.35
C ILE A 109 16.80 -5.21 -1.07
N ILE A 110 17.69 -6.05 -0.58
CA ILE A 110 17.40 -7.39 -0.04
C ILE A 110 17.76 -7.36 1.45
N ASP A 111 16.78 -6.96 2.27
CA ASP A 111 16.82 -6.93 3.74
C ASP A 111 16.17 -8.20 4.31
N HIS A 112 16.93 -9.29 4.38
CA HIS A 112 16.41 -10.62 4.69
C HIS A 112 17.25 -11.33 5.75
N SER A 113 16.62 -12.22 6.52
CA SER A 113 17.30 -13.14 7.43
C SER A 113 18.31 -13.99 6.67
N PRO A 114 19.51 -14.22 7.22
CA PRO A 114 20.55 -15.03 6.59
C PRO A 114 20.28 -16.53 6.59
N ILE A 115 19.28 -17.01 7.32
CA ILE A 115 19.06 -18.45 7.55
C ILE A 115 17.64 -18.88 7.21
N LEU A 116 16.65 -18.08 7.58
CA LEU A 116 15.25 -18.49 7.50
C LEU A 116 14.78 -18.62 6.04
N ASN A 117 14.01 -19.67 5.77
CA ASN A 117 13.42 -19.95 4.46
C ASN A 117 14.45 -20.01 3.31
N ALA A 118 15.68 -20.46 3.57
CA ALA A 118 16.75 -20.52 2.57
C ALA A 118 16.33 -21.24 1.28
N ASP A 119 15.60 -22.35 1.36
CA ASP A 119 15.21 -23.11 0.16
C ASP A 119 14.06 -22.47 -0.64
N LYS A 120 13.45 -21.37 -0.17
CA LYS A 120 12.43 -20.58 -0.89
C LYS A 120 13.04 -19.64 -1.93
N VAL A 121 13.92 -20.18 -2.79
CA VAL A 121 14.66 -19.41 -3.80
C VAL A 121 13.69 -18.80 -4.82
N GLU A 122 12.75 -19.60 -5.33
CA GLU A 122 11.76 -19.19 -6.34
C GLU A 122 10.89 -18.01 -5.86
N ASP A 123 10.34 -18.07 -4.65
CA ASP A 123 9.54 -16.98 -4.06
C ASP A 123 10.29 -15.62 -4.07
N ARG A 124 11.61 -15.64 -3.87
CA ARG A 124 12.46 -14.44 -3.93
C ARG A 124 12.78 -14.03 -5.36
N THR A 125 13.03 -14.99 -6.25
CA THR A 125 13.26 -14.74 -7.67
C THR A 125 12.06 -14.01 -8.27
N ASP A 126 10.85 -14.50 -8.01
CA ASP A 126 9.60 -13.91 -8.50
C ASP A 126 9.43 -12.49 -7.98
N ARG A 127 9.68 -12.27 -6.68
CA ARG A 127 9.59 -10.94 -6.08
C ARG A 127 10.56 -9.95 -6.72
N ILE A 128 11.82 -10.34 -6.90
CA ILE A 128 12.82 -9.47 -7.55
C ILE A 128 12.43 -9.20 -9.00
N THR A 129 11.99 -10.22 -9.73
CA THR A 129 11.58 -10.08 -11.14
C THR A 129 10.43 -9.09 -11.28
N ILE A 130 9.34 -9.29 -10.53
CA ILE A 130 8.15 -8.40 -10.54
C ILE A 130 8.53 -6.96 -10.18
N LEU A 131 9.39 -6.78 -9.16
CA LEU A 131 9.84 -5.44 -8.77
C LEU A 131 10.64 -4.74 -9.87
N LEU A 132 11.52 -5.46 -10.56
CA LEU A 132 12.29 -4.88 -11.66
C LEU A 132 11.40 -4.60 -12.88
N GLU A 133 10.55 -5.54 -13.30
CA GLU A 133 9.65 -5.36 -14.44
C GLU A 133 8.74 -4.13 -14.27
N ASN A 134 8.19 -3.94 -13.07
CA ASN A 134 7.21 -2.87 -12.85
C ASN A 134 7.82 -1.48 -12.67
N ASN A 135 9.12 -1.38 -12.35
CA ASN A 135 9.69 -0.12 -11.85
C ASN A 135 10.99 0.31 -12.57
N LEU A 136 11.50 -0.47 -13.54
CA LEU A 136 12.71 -0.08 -14.31
C LEU A 136 12.47 1.14 -15.22
N ASP A 137 11.23 1.37 -15.69
CA ASP A 137 10.88 2.45 -16.61
C ASP A 137 10.83 3.83 -15.93
N GLU A 138 10.59 3.88 -14.61
CA GLU A 138 10.50 5.13 -13.83
C GLU A 138 11.83 5.91 -13.81
N VAL A 139 12.95 5.25 -14.11
CA VAL A 139 14.29 5.84 -14.10
C VAL A 139 14.59 6.64 -15.37
N GLN A 140 13.79 6.50 -16.45
CA GLN A 140 14.02 7.20 -17.72
C GLN A 140 13.60 8.68 -17.73
N ILE A 141 12.86 9.16 -16.72
CA ILE A 141 12.36 10.53 -16.65
C ILE A 141 13.29 11.44 -15.82
N GLN A 142 14.60 11.42 -16.08
CA GLN A 142 15.48 12.52 -15.67
C GLN A 142 16.58 12.77 -16.71
N PRO A 143 16.54 13.88 -17.48
CA PRO A 143 17.68 14.29 -18.26
C PRO A 143 18.81 14.77 -17.34
N LYS A 144 19.98 14.15 -17.53
CA LYS A 144 21.31 14.58 -17.08
C LYS A 144 21.46 16.12 -17.14
N GLN A 145 21.60 16.77 -16.00
CA GLN A 145 22.30 18.05 -15.91
C GLN A 145 23.47 17.92 -14.95
N GLU A 146 24.68 17.93 -15.51
CA GLU A 146 25.92 18.19 -14.77
C GLU A 146 25.99 19.67 -14.42
N LYS A 147 26.28 19.98 -13.14
CA LYS A 147 27.20 21.07 -12.71
C LYS A 147 27.47 21.02 -11.18
N PRO A 148 28.52 21.70 -10.68
CA PRO A 148 29.64 21.09 -9.93
C PRO A 148 29.54 21.16 -8.39
N ILE A 149 30.49 20.47 -7.74
CA ILE A 149 30.71 20.28 -6.29
C ILE A 149 31.09 21.61 -5.54
N PRO A 150 31.07 21.67 -4.19
CA PRO A 150 29.93 22.03 -3.32
C PRO A 150 30.24 23.24 -2.40
N GLN A 151 29.24 23.99 -1.91
CA GLN A 151 29.39 24.72 -0.64
C GLN A 151 28.08 24.81 0.16
N SER A 152 28.28 24.69 1.48
CA SER A 152 27.35 24.79 2.63
C SER A 152 26.32 23.68 2.79
N GLU A 153 26.48 22.96 3.90
CA GLU A 153 25.51 22.06 4.52
C GLU A 153 24.17 22.78 4.73
N GLU A 154 23.19 22.49 3.87
CA GLU A 154 21.78 22.73 4.20
C GLU A 154 21.15 21.38 4.54
N VAL A 155 20.48 21.38 5.69
CA VAL A 155 19.67 20.27 6.20
C VAL A 155 18.70 19.85 5.08
N VAL A 156 18.92 18.67 4.51
CA VAL A 156 17.98 18.05 3.57
C VAL A 156 16.74 17.71 4.38
N GLU A 157 15.71 18.55 4.31
CA GLU A 157 14.34 18.10 4.59
C GLU A 157 14.06 16.96 3.61
N GLU A 158 14.01 15.74 4.12
CA GLU A 158 13.50 14.58 3.38
C GLU A 158 12.14 14.96 2.79
N LYS A 159 12.07 15.04 1.45
CA LYS A 159 10.76 15.12 0.80
C LYS A 159 10.00 13.85 1.19
N PRO A 160 8.77 13.98 1.74
CA PRO A 160 8.00 12.84 2.19
C PRO A 160 7.84 11.84 1.04
N LYS A 161 8.13 10.58 1.34
CA LYS A 161 7.93 9.43 0.45
C LYS A 161 6.52 9.52 -0.14
N GLU A 162 6.41 9.58 -1.46
CA GLU A 162 5.12 9.68 -2.15
C GLU A 162 4.33 8.41 -1.84
N ILE A 163 3.17 8.57 -1.18
CA ILE A 163 2.37 7.45 -0.71
C ILE A 163 1.49 6.98 -1.86
N ASP A 164 1.56 5.69 -2.22
CA ASP A 164 0.61 5.13 -3.19
C ASP A 164 -0.81 5.17 -2.59
N ILE A 165 -1.69 5.89 -3.26
CA ILE A 165 -3.08 6.05 -2.88
C ILE A 165 -3.82 4.71 -2.81
N ASN A 166 -3.44 3.71 -3.62
CA ASN A 166 -4.04 2.39 -3.59
C ASN A 166 -3.65 1.63 -2.32
N GLU A 167 -2.44 1.83 -1.78
CA GLU A 167 -2.08 1.31 -0.46
C GLU A 167 -2.96 1.94 0.62
N VAL A 168 -3.14 3.26 0.57
CA VAL A 168 -4.05 3.97 1.50
C VAL A 168 -5.49 3.46 1.36
N TYR A 169 -5.95 3.22 0.15
CA TYR A 169 -7.28 2.66 -0.11
C TYR A 169 -7.44 1.28 0.52
N ASN A 170 -6.48 0.38 0.30
CA ASN A 170 -6.49 -0.96 0.88
C ASN A 170 -6.47 -0.94 2.42
N GLN A 171 -5.90 0.10 3.06
CA GLN A 171 -5.94 0.27 4.52
C GLN A 171 -7.34 0.59 5.06
N TYR A 172 -8.15 1.31 4.29
CA TYR A 172 -9.41 1.89 4.80
C TYR A 172 -10.68 1.32 4.15
N ILE A 173 -10.56 0.58 3.04
CA ILE A 173 -11.72 0.12 2.27
C ILE A 173 -12.69 -0.71 3.09
N ALA A 174 -12.21 -1.60 3.96
CA ALA A 174 -13.08 -2.44 4.78
C ALA A 174 -13.94 -1.62 5.76
N LEU A 175 -13.34 -0.61 6.41
CA LEU A 175 -14.07 0.29 7.31
C LEU A 175 -15.02 1.22 6.56
N SER A 176 -14.61 1.73 5.39
CA SER A 176 -15.51 2.53 4.56
C SER A 176 -16.67 1.69 4.02
N TYR A 177 -16.45 0.44 3.63
CA TYR A 177 -17.51 -0.45 3.17
C TYR A 177 -18.54 -0.70 4.27
N GLU A 178 -18.09 -0.92 5.51
CA GLU A 178 -18.99 -1.01 6.66
C GLU A 178 -19.86 0.25 6.82
N LYS A 179 -19.23 1.43 6.78
CA LYS A 179 -19.93 2.72 6.87
C LYS A 179 -21.03 2.84 5.80
N GLN A 180 -20.74 2.40 4.58
CA GLN A 180 -21.72 2.36 3.49
C GLN A 180 -22.82 1.32 3.74
N SER A 181 -22.50 0.13 4.26
CA SER A 181 -23.51 -0.88 4.62
C SER A 181 -24.48 -0.36 5.69
N VAL A 182 -23.96 0.27 6.74
CA VAL A 182 -24.79 0.86 7.81
C VAL A 182 -25.69 1.98 7.28
N PHE A 183 -25.16 2.80 6.38
CA PHE A 183 -25.93 3.85 5.72
C PHE A 183 -27.02 3.27 4.81
N ALA A 184 -26.67 2.29 3.96
CA ALA A 184 -27.60 1.63 3.06
C ALA A 184 -28.77 0.99 3.83
N ASP A 185 -28.50 0.25 4.91
CA ASP A 185 -29.53 -0.35 5.76
C ASP A 185 -30.54 0.68 6.32
N MET A 186 -30.19 1.98 6.36
CA MET A 186 -31.08 3.05 6.83
C MET A 186 -31.86 3.74 5.71
N VAL A 187 -31.30 3.83 4.50
CA VAL A 187 -31.82 4.72 3.45
C VAL A 187 -32.14 4.03 2.14
N GLU A 188 -31.81 2.74 2.00
CA GLU A 188 -32.11 1.96 0.80
C GLU A 188 -33.60 2.07 0.45
N ASP A 189 -33.88 2.20 -0.84
CA ASP A 189 -35.21 2.40 -1.42
C ASP A 189 -35.98 3.66 -0.98
N LEU A 190 -35.41 4.54 -0.16
CA LEU A 190 -36.03 5.81 0.20
C LEU A 190 -35.80 6.89 -0.87
N PRO A 191 -36.83 7.70 -1.20
CA PRO A 191 -36.64 8.86 -2.06
C PRO A 191 -35.76 9.88 -1.35
N TRP A 192 -34.91 10.57 -2.11
CA TRP A 192 -34.00 11.57 -1.55
C TRP A 192 -34.23 12.97 -2.11
N GLN A 193 -33.89 13.98 -1.31
CA GLN A 193 -33.84 15.39 -1.69
C GLN A 193 -32.58 16.04 -1.12
N PHE A 194 -32.03 17.01 -1.85
CA PHE A 194 -30.86 17.77 -1.40
C PHE A 194 -31.19 19.25 -1.26
N ASP A 195 -31.00 19.78 -0.05
CA ASP A 195 -31.14 21.21 0.25
C ASP A 195 -29.74 21.81 0.51
N MET A 196 -29.17 22.40 -0.55
CA MET A 196 -27.83 23.01 -0.50
C MET A 196 -27.79 24.24 0.43
N ALA A 197 -28.90 24.96 0.60
CA ALA A 197 -28.93 26.14 1.46
C ALA A 197 -28.86 25.75 2.93
N LYS A 198 -29.54 24.66 3.32
CA LYS A 198 -29.45 24.08 4.66
C LYS A 198 -28.23 23.18 4.85
N GLY A 199 -27.66 22.67 3.77
CA GLY A 199 -26.52 21.76 3.83
C GLY A 199 -26.90 20.34 4.23
N VAL A 200 -28.05 19.85 3.76
CA VAL A 200 -28.59 18.55 4.17
C VAL A 200 -29.09 17.72 3.00
N VAL A 201 -28.94 16.41 3.11
CA VAL A 201 -29.63 15.43 2.26
C VAL A 201 -30.71 14.74 3.10
N ILE A 202 -31.89 14.61 2.54
CA ILE A 202 -33.07 14.05 3.20
C ILE A 202 -33.44 12.76 2.48
N PHE A 203 -33.51 11.64 3.20
CA PHE A 203 -33.98 10.34 2.70
C PHE A 203 -35.28 9.98 3.41
N GLY A 204 -36.41 9.98 2.69
CA GLY A 204 -37.73 9.88 3.32
C GLY A 204 -37.93 11.02 4.33
N ASP A 205 -37.96 10.68 5.62
CA ASP A 205 -38.10 11.63 6.73
C ASP A 205 -36.78 11.83 7.52
N ILE A 206 -35.67 11.25 7.06
CA ILE A 206 -34.38 11.26 7.74
C ILE A 206 -33.47 12.33 7.12
N GLU A 207 -33.06 13.30 7.93
CA GLU A 207 -32.18 14.40 7.51
C GLU A 207 -30.73 14.14 7.94
N PHE A 208 -29.80 14.25 6.99
CA PHE A 208 -28.37 14.13 7.23
C PHE A 208 -27.64 15.41 6.82
N PRO A 209 -26.85 16.02 7.73
CA PRO A 209 -25.97 17.11 7.35
C PRO A 209 -24.85 16.62 6.44
N VAL A 210 -24.50 17.43 5.45
CA VAL A 210 -23.49 17.08 4.45
C VAL A 210 -22.30 18.03 4.44
N GLN A 211 -21.20 17.53 3.90
CA GLN A 211 -20.07 18.31 3.42
C GLN A 211 -19.86 17.99 1.94
N MET A 212 -19.67 19.02 1.12
CA MET A 212 -19.44 18.84 -0.31
C MET A 212 -18.06 18.26 -0.54
N LEU A 213 -17.98 17.17 -1.31
CA LEU A 213 -16.71 16.52 -1.61
C LEU A 213 -16.19 16.94 -2.99
N ALA A 214 -16.93 16.57 -4.03
CA ALA A 214 -16.51 16.77 -5.42
C ALA A 214 -17.66 16.55 -6.39
N THR A 215 -17.41 16.86 -7.66
CA THR A 215 -18.31 16.56 -8.77
C THR A 215 -17.56 15.78 -9.85
N TYR A 216 -18.19 14.73 -10.36
CA TYR A 216 -17.76 14.03 -11.56
C TYR A 216 -18.61 14.46 -12.76
N SER A 217 -17.95 14.79 -13.86
CA SER A 217 -18.56 15.14 -15.14
C SER A 217 -18.13 14.13 -16.20
N GLU A 218 -19.05 13.27 -16.62
CA GLU A 218 -18.81 12.30 -17.69
C GLU A 218 -18.49 13.01 -19.02
N LYS A 219 -19.12 14.16 -19.28
CA LYS A 219 -18.86 14.96 -20.48
C LYS A 219 -17.45 15.54 -20.51
N GLU A 220 -16.92 15.91 -19.36
CA GLU A 220 -15.58 16.51 -19.25
C GLU A 220 -14.51 15.50 -18.87
N SER A 221 -14.85 14.21 -18.73
CA SER A 221 -13.97 13.16 -18.20
C SER A 221 -13.16 13.65 -17.01
N SER A 222 -13.84 14.20 -16.00
CA SER A 222 -13.11 14.83 -14.90
C SER A 222 -13.78 14.82 -13.55
N TRP A 223 -12.91 14.81 -12.55
CA TRP A 223 -13.22 14.97 -11.14
C TRP A 223 -12.78 16.35 -10.66
N LEU A 224 -13.73 17.14 -10.15
CA LEU A 224 -13.48 18.48 -9.63
C LEU A 224 -13.78 18.52 -8.13
N TRP A 225 -12.78 18.80 -7.31
CA TRP A 225 -12.98 18.93 -5.86
C TRP A 225 -13.82 20.16 -5.53
N ALA A 226 -14.67 20.04 -4.50
CA ALA A 226 -15.60 21.10 -4.12
C ALA A 226 -14.88 22.40 -3.71
N TRP A 227 -13.68 22.34 -3.11
CA TRP A 227 -12.90 23.54 -2.77
C TRP A 227 -12.43 24.32 -4.01
N ALA A 228 -12.26 23.64 -5.15
CA ALA A 228 -11.86 24.23 -6.42
C ALA A 228 -13.05 24.77 -7.22
N ASN A 229 -14.27 24.33 -6.90
CA ASN A 229 -15.48 24.75 -7.58
C ASN A 229 -16.01 26.11 -7.06
N LYS A 230 -15.38 27.20 -7.53
CA LYS A 230 -15.76 28.56 -7.14
C LYS A 230 -17.01 29.10 -7.83
N GLN A 231 -17.47 28.44 -8.90
CA GLN A 231 -18.56 28.93 -9.74
C GLN A 231 -19.94 28.41 -9.30
N SER A 232 -20.01 27.33 -8.54
CA SER A 232 -21.28 26.72 -8.11
C SER A 232 -21.92 27.36 -6.88
N GLY A 233 -21.30 28.38 -6.27
CA GLY A 233 -21.88 29.08 -5.12
C GLY A 233 -22.07 28.20 -3.88
N ILE A 234 -21.19 27.21 -3.69
CA ILE A 234 -21.23 26.31 -2.53
C ILE A 234 -20.99 27.13 -1.25
N PRO A 235 -21.91 27.07 -0.27
CA PRO A 235 -21.71 27.74 1.01
C PRO A 235 -20.41 27.29 1.72
N GLU A 236 -19.65 28.22 2.28
CA GLU A 236 -18.33 27.93 2.88
C GLU A 236 -18.40 26.89 4.01
N HIS A 237 -19.49 26.87 4.78
CA HIS A 237 -19.68 25.92 5.88
C HIS A 237 -19.81 24.46 5.39
N LEU A 238 -20.04 24.22 4.09
CA LEU A 238 -20.07 22.89 3.50
C LEU A 238 -18.72 22.42 2.95
N LEU A 239 -17.66 23.22 3.07
CA LEU A 239 -16.34 22.92 2.51
C LEU A 239 -15.32 22.50 3.58
N ALA A 240 -15.70 22.42 4.86
CA ALA A 240 -14.74 22.18 5.95
C ALA A 240 -14.00 20.83 5.77
N SER A 241 -14.73 19.75 5.48
CA SER A 241 -14.11 18.43 5.30
C SER A 241 -13.24 18.32 4.04
N VAL A 242 -13.59 19.00 2.95
CA VAL A 242 -12.76 18.94 1.74
C VAL A 242 -11.47 19.78 1.89
N TYR A 243 -11.48 20.84 2.71
CA TYR A 243 -10.25 21.56 3.06
C TYR A 243 -9.37 20.74 4.02
N GLU A 244 -9.96 20.07 5.01
CA GLU A 244 -9.25 19.11 5.87
C GLU A 244 -8.58 18.01 5.03
N LEU A 245 -9.30 17.45 4.06
CA LEU A 245 -8.78 16.44 3.14
C LEU A 245 -7.62 16.98 2.29
N LYS A 246 -7.75 18.20 1.76
CA LYS A 246 -6.68 18.86 0.98
C LYS A 246 -5.41 19.02 1.81
N GLU A 247 -5.52 19.52 3.04
CA GLU A 247 -4.38 19.67 3.95
C GLU A 247 -3.75 18.32 4.30
N ALA A 248 -4.58 17.30 4.61
CA ALA A 248 -4.11 15.96 4.90
C ALA A 248 -3.38 15.35 3.70
N GLY A 249 -3.87 15.57 2.49
CA GLY A 249 -3.23 15.15 1.25
C GLY A 249 -1.87 15.79 1.06
N SER A 250 -1.77 17.12 1.22
CA SER A 250 -0.49 17.84 1.13
C SER A 250 0.53 17.37 2.17
N ARG A 251 0.11 17.10 3.42
CA ARG A 251 1.02 16.59 4.47
C ARG A 251 1.52 15.17 4.18
N LYS A 252 0.70 14.35 3.53
CA LYS A 252 0.98 12.94 3.24
C LYS A 252 1.61 12.72 1.85
N GLY A 253 1.81 13.76 1.06
CA GLY A 253 2.28 13.62 -0.33
C GLY A 253 1.26 12.97 -1.26
N LEU A 254 -0.04 13.06 -0.96
CA LEU A 254 -1.12 12.54 -1.81
C LEU A 254 -1.64 13.66 -2.71
N GLU A 255 -0.97 13.87 -3.85
CA GLU A 255 -1.27 14.98 -4.77
C GLU A 255 -2.72 14.98 -5.27
N VAL A 256 -3.35 13.82 -5.34
CA VAL A 256 -4.73 13.66 -5.80
C VAL A 256 -5.74 14.54 -5.06
N PHE A 257 -5.48 14.85 -3.78
CA PHE A 257 -6.35 15.65 -2.92
C PHE A 257 -5.99 17.14 -2.96
N ALA A 258 -4.79 17.46 -3.44
CA ALA A 258 -4.25 18.81 -3.54
C ALA A 258 -4.47 19.43 -4.93
N SER A 259 -4.53 18.59 -5.98
CA SER A 259 -4.82 18.98 -7.35
C SER A 259 -6.30 19.32 -7.52
N PRO A 260 -6.65 20.52 -8.06
CA PRO A 260 -8.04 21.00 -8.09
C PRO A 260 -8.97 20.16 -8.95
N LYS A 261 -8.48 19.72 -10.10
CA LYS A 261 -9.19 18.94 -11.11
C LYS A 261 -8.30 17.78 -11.51
N LEU A 262 -8.90 16.60 -11.67
CA LEU A 262 -8.25 15.39 -12.16
C LEU A 262 -8.95 14.98 -13.46
N GLU A 263 -8.18 14.56 -14.45
CA GLU A 263 -8.69 13.96 -15.67
C GLU A 263 -8.95 12.47 -15.39
N ILE A 264 -10.21 12.05 -15.44
CA ILE A 264 -10.65 10.69 -15.10
C ILE A 264 -11.77 10.29 -16.06
N ASP A 265 -11.54 9.24 -16.83
CA ASP A 265 -12.48 8.78 -17.87
C ASP A 265 -13.69 8.01 -17.32
N GLU A 266 -13.53 7.38 -16.15
CA GLU A 266 -14.58 6.61 -15.49
C GLU A 266 -14.87 7.16 -14.09
N ASP A 267 -16.11 7.01 -13.62
CA ASP A 267 -16.52 7.51 -12.32
C ASP A 267 -15.83 6.76 -11.17
N SER A 268 -14.73 7.33 -10.70
CA SER A 268 -13.95 6.85 -9.56
C SER A 268 -14.45 7.44 -8.22
N GLY A 269 -15.64 8.02 -8.18
CA GLY A 269 -16.10 8.74 -7.01
C GLY A 269 -16.35 7.89 -5.77
N HIS A 270 -16.67 6.60 -5.93
CA HIS A 270 -16.73 5.65 -4.81
C HIS A 270 -15.35 5.42 -4.17
N PHE A 271 -14.29 5.37 -4.98
CA PHE A 271 -12.92 5.23 -4.49
C PHE A 271 -12.49 6.46 -3.68
N TYR A 272 -12.71 7.67 -4.21
CA TYR A 272 -12.40 8.91 -3.50
C TYR A 272 -13.32 9.14 -2.30
N GLY A 273 -14.60 8.84 -2.42
CA GLY A 273 -15.57 8.91 -1.34
C GLY A 273 -15.17 8.01 -0.16
N ALA A 274 -14.75 6.78 -0.46
CA ALA A 274 -14.32 5.83 0.57
C ALA A 274 -13.12 6.35 1.37
N LEU A 275 -12.06 6.77 0.68
CA LEU A 275 -10.88 7.38 1.31
C LEU A 275 -11.24 8.62 2.11
N SER A 276 -11.99 9.53 1.50
CA SER A 276 -12.36 10.81 2.10
C SER A 276 -13.20 10.63 3.35
N SER A 277 -14.10 9.64 3.36
CA SER A 277 -14.95 9.36 4.53
C SER A 277 -14.14 8.95 5.75
N VAL A 278 -13.05 8.20 5.57
CA VAL A 278 -12.21 7.75 6.69
C VAL A 278 -11.20 8.82 7.07
N LEU A 279 -10.55 9.46 6.09
CA LEU A 279 -9.53 10.50 6.34
C LEU A 279 -10.09 11.76 7.02
N THR A 280 -11.38 12.04 6.87
CA THR A 280 -12.06 13.21 7.49
C THR A 280 -12.96 12.83 8.67
N SER A 281 -12.89 11.58 9.13
CA SER A 281 -13.76 11.03 10.18
C SER A 281 -15.25 11.26 9.92
N SER A 282 -15.69 11.09 8.67
CA SER A 282 -17.10 11.16 8.29
C SER A 282 -17.78 9.80 8.45
N SER A 283 -19.08 9.80 8.75
CA SER A 283 -19.86 8.60 9.01
C SER A 283 -20.12 7.77 7.75
N CYS A 284 -20.30 8.42 6.59
CA CYS A 284 -20.43 7.76 5.28
C CYS A 284 -20.23 8.79 4.14
N TYR A 285 -20.41 8.35 2.89
CA TYR A 285 -20.46 9.22 1.72
C TYR A 285 -21.62 8.83 0.79
N CYS A 286 -22.09 9.74 -0.06
CA CYS A 286 -23.20 9.49 -0.98
C CYS A 286 -22.98 10.19 -2.33
N GLN A 287 -23.47 9.56 -3.41
CA GLN A 287 -23.56 10.15 -4.74
C GLN A 287 -24.98 10.67 -4.96
N LEU A 288 -25.07 11.93 -5.41
CA LEU A 288 -26.31 12.63 -5.71
C LEU A 288 -26.31 13.01 -7.18
N ASP A 289 -27.35 12.62 -7.92
CA ASP A 289 -27.55 13.06 -9.29
C ASP A 289 -28.13 14.48 -9.29
N PHE A 290 -27.35 15.45 -9.79
CA PHE A 290 -27.77 16.84 -9.82
C PHE A 290 -27.50 17.47 -11.19
N LYS A 291 -28.58 17.75 -11.94
CA LYS A 291 -28.53 18.41 -13.26
C LYS A 291 -27.58 17.71 -14.26
N GLY A 292 -27.53 16.38 -14.23
CA GLY A 292 -26.67 15.58 -15.11
C GLY A 292 -25.21 15.50 -14.68
N LEU A 293 -24.86 15.99 -13.48
CA LEU A 293 -23.57 15.76 -12.83
C LEU A 293 -23.76 14.80 -11.66
N LYS A 294 -22.73 13.99 -11.40
CA LYS A 294 -22.65 13.20 -10.18
C LYS A 294 -21.95 14.04 -9.11
N VAL A 295 -22.66 14.35 -8.04
CA VAL A 295 -22.15 15.12 -6.92
C VAL A 295 -21.89 14.17 -5.76
N TYR A 296 -20.67 14.15 -5.25
CA TYR A 296 -20.31 13.37 -4.08
C TYR A 296 -20.33 14.24 -2.84
N VAL A 297 -20.92 13.72 -1.77
CA VAL A 297 -21.00 14.38 -0.46
C VAL A 297 -20.56 13.43 0.65
N LEU A 298 -20.01 14.00 1.73
CA LEU A 298 -19.72 13.30 2.97
C LEU A 298 -20.84 13.59 3.99
N ILE A 299 -21.17 12.61 4.83
CA ILE A 299 -22.17 12.75 5.89
C ILE A 299 -21.49 12.53 7.24
N LYS A 300 -21.80 13.39 8.21
CA LYS A 300 -21.42 13.22 9.63
C LYS A 300 -22.71 13.08 10.44
N SER A 301 -22.89 11.94 11.11
CA SER A 301 -24.12 11.63 11.83
C SER A 301 -23.87 10.71 13.02
N ASP A 302 -24.15 11.22 14.21
CA ASP A 302 -24.10 10.43 15.45
C ASP A 302 -25.00 9.19 15.37
N VAL A 303 -26.13 9.27 14.64
CA VAL A 303 -27.06 8.14 14.48
C VAL A 303 -26.43 7.01 13.67
N LEU A 304 -25.64 7.34 12.65
CA LEU A 304 -24.88 6.34 11.88
C LEU A 304 -23.73 5.77 12.72
N ASP A 305 -22.99 6.63 13.42
CA ASP A 305 -21.83 6.21 14.21
C ASP A 305 -22.23 5.27 15.36
N GLN A 306 -23.40 5.49 15.98
CA GLN A 306 -23.96 4.59 17.01
C GLN A 306 -24.33 3.20 16.48
N ARG A 307 -24.48 3.06 15.16
CA ARG A 307 -24.78 1.77 14.48
C ARG A 307 -23.53 1.05 13.98
N ALA A 308 -22.33 1.55 14.31
CA ALA A 308 -21.08 0.89 13.93
C ALA A 308 -21.06 -0.59 14.31
N ILE A 309 -20.52 -1.43 13.43
CA ILE A 309 -20.47 -2.87 13.63
C ILE A 309 -19.38 -3.19 14.66
N THR A 310 -19.79 -3.68 15.83
CA THR A 310 -18.87 -4.00 16.94
C THR A 310 -18.79 -5.49 17.24
N GLN A 311 -19.84 -6.27 16.93
CA GLN A 311 -19.87 -7.70 17.25
C GLN A 311 -19.13 -8.51 16.19
N THR A 312 -18.28 -9.42 16.67
CA THR A 312 -17.40 -10.29 15.86
C THR A 312 -18.09 -10.99 14.68
N PRO A 313 -19.31 -11.59 14.83
CA PRO A 313 -19.98 -12.26 13.71
C PRO A 313 -20.33 -11.30 12.57
N PHE A 314 -20.75 -10.08 12.90
CA PHE A 314 -21.09 -9.05 11.91
C PHE A 314 -19.85 -8.45 11.25
N ILE A 315 -18.74 -8.31 12.00
CA ILE A 315 -17.43 -7.91 11.43
C ILE A 315 -17.01 -8.91 10.34
N ILE A 316 -17.09 -10.21 10.63
CA ILE A 316 -16.78 -11.30 9.68
C ILE A 316 -17.72 -11.27 8.47
N SER A 317 -19.03 -11.17 8.72
CA SER A 317 -20.02 -11.15 7.65
C SER A 317 -19.82 -9.95 6.72
N ASN A 318 -19.62 -8.75 7.27
CA ASN A 318 -19.40 -7.53 6.50
C ASN A 318 -18.10 -7.62 5.68
N PHE A 319 -17.00 -8.08 6.28
CA PHE A 319 -15.74 -8.27 5.57
C PHE A 319 -15.87 -9.27 4.41
N THR A 320 -16.60 -10.37 4.63
CA THR A 320 -16.83 -11.39 3.61
C THR A 320 -17.66 -10.86 2.44
N LYS A 321 -18.68 -10.03 2.71
CA LYS A 321 -19.44 -9.33 1.67
C LYS A 321 -18.57 -8.36 0.89
N MET A 322 -17.71 -7.61 1.58
CA MET A 322 -16.82 -6.63 0.96
C MET A 322 -15.90 -7.29 -0.08
N ILE A 323 -15.14 -8.31 0.29
CA ILE A 323 -14.18 -8.97 -0.62
C ILE A 323 -14.86 -9.71 -1.80
N ALA A 324 -16.17 -9.93 -1.73
CA ALA A 324 -16.94 -10.51 -2.84
C ALA A 324 -17.33 -9.45 -3.89
N ASN A 325 -17.31 -8.16 -3.52
CA ASN A 325 -17.79 -7.06 -4.37
C ASN A 325 -16.71 -6.01 -4.67
N VAL A 326 -15.58 -6.04 -3.96
CA VAL A 326 -14.51 -5.05 -4.09
C VAL A 326 -13.18 -5.76 -4.30
N ASP A 327 -12.49 -5.38 -5.38
CA ASP A 327 -11.12 -5.82 -5.61
C ASP A 327 -10.18 -5.09 -4.64
N CYS A 328 -9.48 -5.86 -3.81
CA CYS A 328 -8.57 -5.34 -2.80
C CYS A 328 -7.60 -6.43 -2.33
N SER A 329 -6.57 -6.03 -1.59
CA SER A 329 -5.70 -6.99 -0.90
C SER A 329 -6.42 -7.55 0.33
N HIS A 330 -7.04 -8.73 0.22
CA HIS A 330 -7.87 -9.31 1.31
C HIS A 330 -7.09 -9.38 2.63
N LYS A 331 -5.83 -9.83 2.59
CA LYS A 331 -5.00 -9.99 3.79
C LYS A 331 -4.65 -8.65 4.43
N HIS A 332 -4.26 -7.66 3.63
CA HIS A 332 -3.93 -6.33 4.14
C HIS A 332 -5.18 -5.61 4.67
N ALA A 333 -6.28 -5.65 3.90
CA ALA A 333 -7.55 -5.08 4.29
C ALA A 333 -8.09 -5.68 5.59
N LEU A 334 -7.99 -7.01 5.78
CA LEU A 334 -8.42 -7.65 7.03
C LEU A 334 -7.56 -7.19 8.20
N TYR A 335 -6.23 -7.14 8.03
CA TYR A 335 -5.32 -6.66 9.06
C TYR A 335 -5.70 -5.25 9.53
N CYS A 336 -5.81 -4.30 8.59
CA CYS A 336 -6.12 -2.91 8.91
C CYS A 336 -7.50 -2.76 9.53
N TYR A 337 -8.49 -3.50 9.03
CA TYR A 337 -9.86 -3.46 9.55
C TYR A 337 -9.93 -3.95 11.01
N LEU A 338 -9.25 -5.05 11.33
CA LEU A 338 -9.23 -5.59 12.68
C LEU A 338 -8.51 -4.63 13.66
N GLU A 339 -7.39 -4.03 13.24
CA GLU A 339 -6.71 -2.97 14.02
C GLU A 339 -7.63 -1.77 14.27
N GLN A 340 -8.34 -1.30 13.24
CA GLN A 340 -9.32 -0.20 13.36
C GLN A 340 -10.50 -0.56 14.27
N LYS A 341 -10.82 -1.84 14.40
CA LYS A 341 -11.84 -2.37 15.34
C LYS A 341 -11.30 -2.60 16.74
N GLY A 342 -10.01 -2.34 16.97
CA GLY A 342 -9.36 -2.47 18.27
C GLY A 342 -9.02 -3.92 18.65
N PHE A 343 -8.86 -4.81 17.67
CA PHE A 343 -8.24 -6.11 17.90
C PHE A 343 -6.73 -5.95 17.92
N ALA A 344 -6.05 -6.70 18.79
CA ALA A 344 -4.62 -6.93 18.66
C ALA A 344 -4.39 -7.97 17.57
N VAL A 345 -3.76 -7.58 16.46
CA VAL A 345 -3.62 -8.43 15.28
C VAL A 345 -2.20 -8.99 15.15
N GLU A 346 -2.10 -10.32 15.02
CA GLU A 346 -0.84 -11.05 14.84
C GLU A 346 -0.87 -11.88 13.55
N PHE A 347 0.29 -12.00 12.90
CA PHE A 347 0.49 -12.95 11.82
C PHE A 347 0.93 -14.31 12.37
N THR A 348 0.27 -15.38 11.93
CA THR A 348 0.62 -16.77 12.25
C THR A 348 0.89 -17.53 10.95
N GLY A 349 2.14 -17.47 10.50
CA GLY A 349 2.51 -17.92 9.16
C GLY A 349 1.78 -17.09 8.08
N ASN A 350 0.99 -17.75 7.24
CA ASN A 350 0.20 -17.04 6.23
C ASN A 350 -1.14 -16.48 6.76
N ASN A 351 -1.50 -16.79 8.01
CA ASN A 351 -2.81 -16.47 8.58
C ASN A 351 -2.76 -15.22 9.46
N ILE A 352 -3.93 -14.63 9.70
CA ILE A 352 -4.12 -13.51 10.62
C ILE A 352 -4.93 -13.99 11.82
N VAL A 353 -4.48 -13.64 13.02
CA VAL A 353 -5.24 -13.84 14.26
C VAL A 353 -5.44 -12.48 14.92
N GLY A 354 -6.69 -12.02 15.02
CA GLY A 354 -7.06 -10.85 15.79
C GLY A 354 -7.68 -11.25 17.12
N LYS A 355 -7.25 -10.64 18.24
CA LYS A 355 -7.81 -10.89 19.58
C LYS A 355 -8.33 -9.60 20.21
N LYS A 356 -9.52 -9.64 20.80
CA LYS A 356 -10.12 -8.54 21.54
C LYS A 356 -11.00 -9.09 22.66
N GLU A 357 -10.62 -8.81 23.91
CA GLU A 357 -11.28 -9.40 25.08
C GLU A 357 -11.33 -10.94 24.94
N ASP A 358 -12.50 -11.55 25.14
CA ASP A 358 -12.72 -12.99 24.99
C ASP A 358 -12.96 -13.41 23.51
N ASN A 359 -12.87 -12.48 22.55
CA ASN A 359 -13.11 -12.77 21.14
C ASN A 359 -11.80 -12.96 20.37
N GLN A 360 -11.79 -13.95 19.49
CA GLN A 360 -10.73 -14.16 18.52
C GLN A 360 -11.32 -14.29 17.11
N ILE A 361 -10.66 -13.67 16.12
CA ILE A 361 -10.92 -13.84 14.69
C ILE A 361 -9.69 -14.49 14.06
N LEU A 362 -9.91 -15.53 13.26
CA LEU A 362 -8.89 -16.22 12.46
C LEU A 362 -9.22 -16.06 10.97
N GLY A 363 -8.32 -15.41 10.23
CA GLY A 363 -8.31 -15.36 8.78
C GLY A 363 -7.26 -16.30 8.20
N ILE A 364 -7.67 -17.24 7.36
CA ILE A 364 -6.80 -18.18 6.64
C ILE A 364 -6.74 -17.77 5.18
N PHE A 365 -5.52 -17.67 4.64
CA PHE A 365 -5.27 -17.16 3.28
C PHE A 365 -4.55 -18.20 2.43
N ASP A 366 -4.76 -18.12 1.12
CA ASP A 366 -3.92 -18.81 0.15
C ASP A 366 -2.58 -18.08 -0.06
N LEU A 367 -1.67 -18.67 -0.83
CA LEU A 367 -0.33 -18.10 -1.07
C LEU A 367 -0.36 -16.74 -1.80
N LYS A 368 -1.46 -16.42 -2.48
CA LYS A 368 -1.67 -15.13 -3.16
C LYS A 368 -2.32 -14.09 -2.25
N GLY A 369 -2.51 -14.40 -0.96
CA GLY A 369 -3.13 -13.49 0.01
C GLY A 369 -4.64 -13.41 -0.08
N ARG A 370 -5.30 -14.31 -0.81
CA ARG A 370 -6.76 -14.35 -0.92
C ARG A 370 -7.34 -15.14 0.25
N LEU A 371 -8.36 -14.57 0.89
CA LEU A 371 -9.05 -15.19 2.01
C LEU A 371 -9.73 -16.51 1.60
N MET A 372 -9.36 -17.60 2.26
CA MET A 372 -9.99 -18.92 2.10
C MET A 372 -11.04 -19.19 3.19
N LYS A 373 -10.77 -18.74 4.42
CA LYS A 373 -11.68 -18.93 5.56
C LYS A 373 -11.54 -17.79 6.54
N LEU A 374 -12.67 -17.34 7.08
CA LEU A 374 -12.74 -16.40 8.18
C LEU A 374 -13.68 -16.95 9.25
N SER A 375 -13.21 -17.05 10.47
CA SER A 375 -13.97 -17.64 11.59
C SER A 375 -13.67 -16.93 12.89
N ASN A 376 -14.64 -16.92 13.80
CA ASN A 376 -14.46 -16.44 15.16
C ASN A 376 -14.57 -17.58 16.19
N THR A 377 -13.92 -17.38 17.33
CA THR A 377 -14.04 -18.20 18.53
C THR A 377 -14.13 -17.29 19.75
N THR A 378 -14.82 -17.76 20.79
CA THR A 378 -14.74 -17.17 22.13
C THR A 378 -13.70 -17.97 22.92
N VAL A 379 -12.71 -17.29 23.49
CA VAL A 379 -11.56 -17.90 24.19
C VAL A 379 -11.81 -17.96 25.69
#